data_AF-A0A958IX58-F1
#
_entry.id   AF-A0A958IX58-F1
#
_cell.length_a   1.000
_cell.length_b   1.000
_cell.length_c   1.000
_cell.angle_alpha   90.00
_cell.angle_beta   90.00
_cell.angle_gamma   90.00
#
_symmetry.space_group_name_H-M   'P 1'
#
loop_
_entity.id
_entity.type
_entity.pdbx_description
1 polymer ?
#
loop_
_entity_poly.entity_id
_entity_poly.type
_entity_poly.pdbx_seq_one_letter_code
_entity_poly.pdbx_strand_id
1 'polypeptide(L)'
;QFTLVEGNVRKKQIVDEDWIRAQEQGNVLSGDRVRTLLESRAEMKLAELDVIRLAPRTTIDIVKLYEETKEKKIQTHIKVSSGDVWGKVKSVDANSQFEVTSDFAGAAITGTIFRIKQDSSKQETQVKVYTGEVKIKKMSGPPQKPQQVG
;
A
#
# COMPACT_ATOMS: atom_id res chain seq x y z
N GLN A 1 7.15 -9.30 -4.83
CA GLN A 1 7.20 -9.23 -6.31
C GLN A 1 5.80 -8.99 -6.88
N PHE A 2 5.71 -8.46 -8.09
CA PHE A 2 4.46 -8.46 -8.86
C PHE A 2 4.14 -9.88 -9.31
N THR A 3 2.88 -10.31 -9.14
CA THR A 3 2.37 -11.61 -9.58
C THR A 3 1.35 -11.50 -10.70
N LEU A 4 0.78 -10.31 -10.90
CA LEU A 4 -0.06 -9.97 -12.04
C LEU A 4 0.24 -8.52 -12.46
N VAL A 5 0.41 -8.30 -13.77
CA VAL A 5 0.48 -6.97 -14.37
C VAL A 5 -0.43 -6.92 -15.60
N GLU A 6 -1.63 -6.36 -15.43
CA GLU A 6 -2.62 -6.20 -16.50
C GLU A 6 -2.71 -4.72 -16.92
N GLY A 7 -2.62 -4.46 -18.22
CA GLY A 7 -2.69 -3.10 -18.77
C GLY A 7 -1.42 -2.27 -18.50
N ASN A 8 -1.61 -1.00 -18.14
CA ASN A 8 -0.55 -0.02 -17.92
C ASN A 8 -0.34 0.18 -16.41
N VAL A 9 0.50 -0.69 -15.85
CA VAL A 9 1.00 -0.59 -14.48
C VAL A 9 2.41 -0.01 -14.52
N ARG A 10 2.65 1.00 -13.69
CA ARG A 10 3.94 1.67 -13.61
C ARG A 10 4.43 1.70 -12.17
N LYS A 11 5.75 1.65 -12.02
CA LYS A 11 6.43 1.91 -10.75
C LYS A 11 7.59 2.88 -10.93
N LYS A 12 8.03 3.46 -9.83
CA LYS A 12 9.28 4.21 -9.71
C LYS A 12 9.73 4.20 -8.26
N GLN A 13 10.98 4.52 -7.97
CA GLN A 13 11.32 4.93 -6.60
C GLN A 13 10.76 6.32 -6.34
N ILE A 14 10.40 6.63 -5.09
CA ILE A 14 9.85 7.93 -4.70
C ILE A 14 10.81 9.07 -5.06
N VAL A 15 12.12 8.83 -4.99
CA VAL A 15 13.18 9.78 -5.33
C VAL A 15 13.39 9.95 -6.83
N ASP A 16 12.93 9.00 -7.65
CA ASP A 16 13.06 9.07 -9.10
C ASP A 16 11.96 9.95 -9.67
N GLU A 17 12.23 10.63 -10.77
CA GLU A 17 11.18 11.34 -11.52
C GLU A 17 10.42 10.39 -12.45
N ASP A 18 11.16 9.49 -13.10
CA ASP A 18 10.68 8.68 -14.21
C ASP A 18 9.91 7.44 -13.79
N TRP A 19 8.75 7.25 -14.42
CA TRP A 19 7.95 6.05 -14.26
C TRP A 19 8.34 4.98 -15.25
N ILE A 20 8.76 3.83 -14.75
CA ILE A 20 8.98 2.62 -15.55
C ILE A 20 7.75 1.71 -15.54
N ARG A 21 7.62 0.86 -16.57
CA ARG A 21 6.58 -0.17 -16.60
C ARG A 21 6.90 -1.25 -15.55
N ALA A 22 5.90 -1.61 -14.75
CA ALA A 22 6.02 -2.78 -13.87
C ALA A 22 6.01 -4.06 -14.72
N GLN A 23 6.81 -5.04 -14.33
CA GLN A 23 6.91 -6.34 -14.99
C GLN A 23 6.40 -7.40 -14.03
N GLU A 24 5.76 -8.45 -14.54
CA GLU A 24 5.48 -9.63 -13.74
C GLU A 24 6.79 -10.20 -13.20
N GLN A 25 6.74 -10.75 -11.98
CA GLN A 25 7.90 -11.18 -11.20
C GLN A 25 8.88 -10.06 -10.82
N GLY A 26 8.63 -8.81 -11.26
CA GLY A 26 9.41 -7.65 -10.86
C GLY A 26 9.38 -7.42 -9.35
N ASN A 27 10.49 -6.94 -8.79
CA ASN A 27 10.59 -6.68 -7.36
C ASN A 27 9.71 -5.50 -6.92
N VAL A 28 9.21 -5.63 -5.69
CA VAL A 28 8.55 -4.55 -4.94
C VAL A 28 9.47 -4.25 -3.76
N LEU A 29 9.84 -3.00 -3.59
CA LEU A 29 10.82 -2.54 -2.61
C LEU A 29 10.21 -1.41 -1.77
N SER A 30 10.75 -1.20 -0.57
CA SER A 30 10.56 0.06 0.14
C SER A 30 10.93 1.24 -0.75
N GLY A 31 10.22 2.35 -0.59
CA GLY A 31 10.39 3.54 -1.42
C GLY A 31 9.75 3.42 -2.81
N ASP A 32 9.16 2.28 -3.19
CA ASP A 32 8.43 2.20 -4.46
C ASP A 32 7.14 3.03 -4.41
N ARG A 33 6.90 3.77 -5.48
CA ARG A 33 5.59 4.28 -5.84
C ARG A 33 5.03 3.46 -6.99
N VAL A 34 3.81 2.95 -6.85
CA VAL A 34 3.16 2.08 -7.84
C VAL A 34 1.82 2.68 -8.25
N ARG A 35 1.52 2.66 -9.55
CA ARG A 35 0.22 3.08 -10.07
C ARG A 35 -0.30 2.15 -11.15
N THR A 36 -1.62 2.00 -11.18
CA THR A 36 -2.39 1.38 -12.27
C THR A 36 -3.19 2.46 -12.98
N LEU A 37 -3.14 2.53 -14.31
CA LEU A 37 -3.94 3.50 -15.07
C LEU A 37 -5.37 2.98 -15.31
N LEU A 38 -6.04 3.54 -16.32
CA LEU A 38 -7.33 3.06 -16.81
C LEU A 38 -7.22 1.59 -17.24
N GLU A 39 -8.24 0.78 -16.92
CA GLU A 39 -8.34 -0.63 -17.33
C GLU A 39 -7.08 -1.46 -16.99
N SER A 40 -6.40 -1.08 -15.91
CA SER A 40 -5.16 -1.71 -15.46
C SER A 40 -5.33 -2.29 -14.06
N ARG A 41 -4.69 -3.42 -13.79
CA ARG A 41 -4.71 -4.10 -12.49
C ARG A 41 -3.32 -4.61 -12.15
N ALA A 42 -3.01 -4.65 -10.87
CA ALA A 42 -1.77 -5.23 -10.39
C ALA A 42 -2.03 -6.12 -9.17
N GLU A 43 -1.28 -7.20 -9.06
CA GLU A 43 -1.15 -7.99 -7.83
C GLU A 43 0.30 -8.02 -7.41
N MET A 44 0.54 -7.79 -6.12
CA MET A 44 1.85 -7.88 -5.49
C MET A 44 1.76 -8.89 -4.34
N LYS A 45 2.67 -9.86 -4.38
CA LYS A 45 2.96 -10.75 -3.27
C LYS A 45 4.12 -10.16 -2.48
N LEU A 46 3.84 -9.65 -1.28
CA LEU A 46 4.82 -8.93 -0.44
C LEU A 46 5.65 -9.90 0.40
N ALA A 47 4.98 -10.88 1.01
CA ALA A 47 5.58 -12.06 1.63
C ALA A 47 4.82 -13.32 1.19
N GLU A 48 5.16 -14.48 1.74
CA GLU A 48 4.60 -15.77 1.32
C GLU A 48 3.06 -15.78 1.26
N LEU A 49 2.38 -15.07 2.17
CA LEU A 49 0.92 -15.09 2.28
C LEU A 49 0.27 -13.69 2.25
N ASP A 50 1.08 -12.63 2.15
CA ASP A 50 0.60 -11.25 2.09
C ASP A 50 0.45 -10.79 0.63
N VAL A 51 -0.78 -10.48 0.24
CA VAL A 51 -1.15 -10.12 -1.13
C VAL A 51 -1.85 -8.77 -1.13
N ILE A 52 -1.37 -7.86 -1.98
CA ILE A 52 -1.97 -6.55 -2.23
C ILE A 52 -2.36 -6.45 -3.70
N ARG A 53 -3.60 -6.06 -3.97
CA ARG A 53 -4.17 -5.88 -5.31
C ARG A 53 -4.57 -4.44 -5.52
N LEU A 54 -4.22 -3.90 -6.68
CA LEU A 54 -4.58 -2.56 -7.11
C LEU A 54 -5.66 -2.66 -8.19
N ALA A 55 -6.79 -1.99 -7.94
CA ALA A 55 -7.84 -1.79 -8.95
C ALA A 55 -7.42 -0.66 -9.93
N PRO A 56 -8.14 -0.43 -11.05
CA PRO A 56 -7.83 0.66 -11.95
C PRO A 56 -7.79 2.02 -11.26
N ARG A 57 -6.95 2.94 -11.78
CA ARG A 57 -6.75 4.30 -11.25
C ARG A 57 -6.34 4.34 -9.77
N THR A 58 -5.51 3.40 -9.34
CA THR A 58 -4.97 3.34 -7.98
C THR A 58 -3.51 3.74 -7.95
N THR A 59 -3.12 4.53 -6.94
CA THR A 59 -1.72 4.88 -6.65
C THR A 59 -1.42 4.60 -5.19
N ILE A 60 -0.34 3.86 -4.95
CA ILE A 60 0.16 3.58 -3.60
C ILE A 60 1.65 3.90 -3.49
N ASP A 61 2.08 4.14 -2.26
CA ASP A 61 3.48 4.29 -1.88
C ASP A 61 3.81 3.14 -0.91
N ILE A 62 4.84 2.35 -1.21
CA ILE A 62 5.41 1.36 -0.30
C ILE A 62 6.41 2.09 0.59
N VAL A 63 5.93 2.63 1.71
CA VAL A 63 6.75 3.46 2.60
C VAL A 63 7.79 2.60 3.32
N LYS A 64 7.37 1.45 3.84
CA LYS A 64 8.24 0.43 4.44
C LYS A 64 7.78 -0.95 4.01
N LEU A 65 8.73 -1.85 3.77
CA LEU A 65 8.45 -3.23 3.42
C LEU A 65 9.34 -4.17 4.22
N TYR A 66 8.76 -4.77 5.27
CA TYR A 66 9.44 -5.66 6.22
C TYR A 66 10.76 -5.10 6.77
N GLU A 67 10.78 -3.81 7.07
CA GLU A 67 11.94 -3.16 7.69
C GLU A 67 11.96 -3.41 9.19
N GLU A 68 13.11 -3.83 9.73
CA GLU A 68 13.30 -3.99 11.16
C GLU A 68 13.61 -2.64 11.83
N THR A 69 12.89 -2.31 12.89
CA THR A 69 13.16 -1.12 13.72
C THR A 69 14.23 -1.40 14.77
N LYS A 70 14.71 -0.35 15.44
CA LYS A 70 15.65 -0.48 16.58
C LYS A 70 15.09 -1.34 17.72
N GLU A 71 13.76 -1.35 17.86
CA GLU A 71 13.01 -2.13 18.84
C GLU A 71 12.71 -3.57 18.37
N LYS A 72 13.34 -4.03 17.27
CA LYS A 72 13.16 -5.37 16.69
C LYS A 72 11.71 -5.67 16.26
N LYS A 73 11.02 -4.64 15.76
CA LYS A 73 9.70 -4.78 15.14
C LYS A 73 9.85 -4.79 13.64
N ILE A 74 9.13 -5.69 12.97
CA ILE A 74 9.10 -5.75 11.50
C ILE A 74 7.94 -4.88 11.02
N GLN A 75 8.23 -3.84 10.27
CA GLN A 75 7.23 -2.87 9.80
C GLN A 75 6.98 -2.99 8.31
N THR A 76 5.71 -3.10 7.96
CA THR A 76 5.20 -2.85 6.61
C THR A 76 4.24 -1.67 6.67
N HIS A 77 4.47 -0.66 5.84
CA HIS A 77 3.63 0.52 5.76
C HIS A 77 3.35 0.86 4.30
N ILE A 78 2.08 0.84 3.93
CA ILE A 78 1.59 1.21 2.60
C ILE A 78 0.72 2.45 2.72
N LYS A 79 0.98 3.48 1.92
CA LYS A 79 0.11 4.64 1.78
C LYS A 79 -0.72 4.53 0.51
N VAL A 80 -2.04 4.58 0.63
CA VAL A 80 -2.98 4.68 -0.50
C VAL A 80 -3.23 6.16 -0.79
N SER A 81 -2.65 6.65 -1.88
CA SER A 81 -2.82 8.04 -2.30
C SER A 81 -4.16 8.26 -3.01
N SER A 82 -4.58 7.29 -3.82
CA SER A 82 -5.85 7.33 -4.53
C SER A 82 -6.27 5.94 -5.01
N GLY A 83 -7.57 5.77 -5.25
CA GLY A 83 -8.12 4.55 -5.84
C GLY A 83 -8.44 3.50 -4.80
N ASP A 84 -8.25 2.23 -5.14
CA ASP A 84 -8.83 1.11 -4.43
C ASP A 84 -7.86 -0.08 -4.34
N VAL A 85 -7.62 -0.49 -3.10
CA VAL A 85 -6.67 -1.52 -2.73
C VAL A 85 -7.42 -2.64 -2.02
N TRP A 86 -7.23 -3.87 -2.50
CA TRP A 86 -7.66 -5.06 -1.78
C TRP A 86 -6.43 -5.74 -1.19
N GLY A 87 -6.52 -6.12 0.09
CA GLY A 87 -5.43 -6.76 0.81
C GLY A 87 -5.88 -8.05 1.47
N LYS A 88 -5.04 -9.08 1.38
CA LYS A 88 -5.07 -10.25 2.25
C LYS A 88 -3.74 -10.30 2.98
N VAL A 89 -3.77 -10.01 4.28
CA VAL A 89 -2.58 -9.98 5.12
C VAL A 89 -2.74 -11.05 6.19
N LYS A 90 -1.76 -11.94 6.32
CA LYS A 90 -1.80 -12.97 7.35
C LYS A 90 -1.23 -12.41 8.66
N SER A 91 -1.73 -12.90 9.79
CA SER A 91 -1.06 -12.69 11.07
C SER A 91 0.16 -13.63 11.11
N VAL A 92 1.36 -13.07 10.92
CA VAL A 92 2.62 -13.83 10.84
C VAL A 92 3.41 -13.82 12.15
N ASP A 93 3.39 -12.71 12.91
CA ASP A 93 4.14 -12.56 14.17
C ASP A 93 3.54 -11.42 15.02
N ALA A 94 3.54 -11.57 16.35
CA ALA A 94 3.20 -10.51 17.31
C ALA A 94 4.16 -9.30 17.25
N ASN A 95 5.36 -9.48 16.69
CA ASN A 95 6.33 -8.41 16.48
C ASN A 95 6.21 -7.73 15.10
N SER A 96 5.34 -8.24 14.22
CA SER A 96 5.08 -7.63 12.91
C SER A 96 3.96 -6.60 12.99
N GLN A 97 4.18 -5.45 12.36
CA GLN A 97 3.20 -4.38 12.22
C GLN A 97 2.92 -4.15 10.75
N PHE A 98 1.65 -4.26 10.36
CA PHE A 98 1.19 -3.97 9.02
C PHE A 98 0.22 -2.78 9.08
N GLU A 99 0.64 -1.64 8.53
CA GLU A 99 -0.17 -0.43 8.50
C GLU A 99 -0.51 -0.05 7.06
N VAL A 100 -1.77 0.29 6.83
CA VAL A 100 -2.20 0.94 5.60
C VAL A 100 -2.78 2.31 5.93
N THR A 101 -2.20 3.36 5.37
CA THR A 101 -2.68 4.73 5.56
C THR A 101 -3.22 5.32 4.27
N SER A 102 -3.92 6.43 4.43
CA SER A 102 -4.44 7.30 3.39
C SER A 102 -4.35 8.74 3.90
N ASP A 103 -4.89 9.71 3.16
CA ASP A 103 -4.88 11.10 3.63
C ASP A 103 -5.80 11.31 4.84
N PHE A 104 -6.84 10.49 5.03
CA PHE A 104 -7.85 10.73 6.08
C PHE A 104 -7.91 9.66 7.18
N ALA A 105 -7.34 8.48 6.94
CA ALA A 105 -7.33 7.39 7.91
C ALA A 105 -6.05 6.54 7.86
N GLY A 106 -5.67 6.01 9.03
CA GLY A 106 -4.69 4.94 9.20
C GLY A 106 -5.38 3.67 9.71
N ALA A 107 -4.97 2.52 9.19
CA ALA A 107 -5.50 1.22 9.53
C ALA A 107 -4.36 0.28 9.92
N ALA A 108 -4.33 -0.14 11.19
CA ALA A 108 -3.46 -1.23 11.63
C ALA A 108 -4.17 -2.56 11.34
N ILE A 109 -3.50 -3.40 10.55
CA ILE A 109 -4.03 -4.63 9.95
C ILE A 109 -3.44 -5.84 10.68
N THR A 110 -4.27 -6.81 11.06
CA THR A 110 -3.80 -8.07 11.67
C THR A 110 -4.67 -9.24 11.23
N GLY A 111 -4.12 -10.11 10.38
CA GLY A 111 -4.83 -11.31 9.93
C GLY A 111 -6.13 -10.99 9.17
N THR A 112 -6.08 -10.02 8.26
CA THR A 112 -7.26 -9.37 7.70
C THR A 112 -7.37 -9.56 6.19
N ILE A 113 -8.59 -9.80 5.72
CA ILE A 113 -8.97 -9.57 4.31
C ILE A 113 -9.76 -8.26 4.28
N PHE A 114 -9.25 -7.27 3.55
CA PHE A 114 -9.79 -5.92 3.58
C PHE A 114 -9.79 -5.26 2.20
N ARG A 115 -10.52 -4.15 2.11
CA ARG A 115 -10.48 -3.20 1.00
C ARG A 115 -10.39 -1.79 1.56
N ILE A 116 -9.45 -1.01 1.05
CA ILE A 116 -9.32 0.42 1.35
C ILE A 116 -9.50 1.20 0.06
N LYS A 117 -10.44 2.15 0.07
CA LYS A 117 -10.65 3.07 -1.04
C LYS A 117 -10.37 4.49 -0.57
N GLN A 118 -9.50 5.19 -1.27
CA GLN A 118 -9.19 6.61 -1.07
C GLN A 118 -9.77 7.43 -2.22
N ASP A 119 -10.71 8.31 -1.89
CA ASP A 119 -11.33 9.24 -2.83
C ASP A 119 -11.01 10.68 -2.41
N SER A 120 -9.93 11.22 -2.97
CA SER A 120 -9.50 12.59 -2.68
C SER A 120 -10.51 13.64 -3.14
N SER A 121 -11.33 13.35 -4.16
CA SER A 121 -12.37 14.27 -4.64
C SER A 121 -13.51 14.45 -3.65
N LYS A 122 -13.81 13.39 -2.88
CA LYS A 122 -14.82 13.37 -1.83
C LYS A 122 -14.27 13.58 -0.43
N GLN A 123 -12.95 13.75 -0.31
CA GLN A 123 -12.23 13.81 0.96
C GLN A 123 -12.57 12.63 1.89
N GLU A 124 -12.64 11.42 1.32
CA GLU A 124 -13.14 10.24 2.01
C GLU A 124 -12.18 9.06 1.89
N THR A 125 -12.01 8.34 3.00
CA THR A 125 -11.42 7.00 3.03
C THR A 125 -12.46 6.00 3.49
N GLN A 126 -12.69 4.97 2.69
CA GLN A 126 -13.56 3.85 3.05
C GLN A 126 -12.72 2.63 3.36
N VAL A 127 -12.96 2.00 4.52
CA VAL A 127 -12.35 0.73 4.89
C VAL A 127 -13.46 -0.31 5.02
N LYS A 128 -13.32 -1.42 4.29
CA LYS A 128 -14.19 -2.60 4.39
C LYS A 128 -13.36 -3.77 4.87
N VAL A 129 -13.84 -4.45 5.90
CA VAL A 129 -13.21 -5.65 6.47
C VAL A 129 -14.11 -6.82 6.16
N TYR A 130 -13.58 -7.84 5.50
CA TYR A 130 -14.29 -9.07 5.18
C TYR A 130 -14.04 -10.15 6.24
N THR A 131 -12.80 -10.23 6.73
CA THR A 131 -12.39 -11.15 7.80
C THR A 131 -11.26 -10.51 8.62
N GLY A 132 -11.14 -10.87 9.90
CA GLY A 132 -10.07 -10.41 10.78
C GLY A 132 -10.39 -9.08 11.48
N GLU A 133 -9.36 -8.45 12.05
CA GLU A 133 -9.48 -7.21 12.83
C GLU A 133 -8.74 -6.07 12.13
N VAL A 134 -9.30 -4.86 12.23
CA VAL A 134 -8.63 -3.62 11.84
C VAL A 134 -8.83 -2.58 12.94
N LYS A 135 -7.75 -1.93 13.36
CA LYS A 135 -7.82 -0.77 14.25
C LYS A 135 -7.67 0.49 13.42
N ILE A 136 -8.70 1.33 13.41
CA ILE A 136 -8.75 2.57 12.63
C ILE A 136 -8.36 3.75 13.50
N LYS A 137 -7.48 4.60 12.97
CA LYS A 137 -7.14 5.92 13.53
C LYS A 137 -7.47 6.99 12.51
N LYS A 138 -8.16 8.05 12.94
CA LYS A 138 -8.36 9.24 12.10
C LYS A 138 -7.02 9.95 11.92
N MET A 139 -6.66 10.24 10.66
CA MET A 139 -5.51 11.08 10.35
C MET A 139 -6.02 12.52 10.28
N SER A 140 -5.77 13.31 11.33
CA SER A 140 -6.05 14.74 11.33
C SER A 140 -4.77 15.51 10.98
N GLY A 141 -4.66 15.95 9.74
CA GLY A 141 -3.60 16.86 9.29
C GLY A 141 -3.71 17.18 7.80
N PRO A 142 -3.28 18.37 7.35
CA PRO A 142 -3.17 18.64 5.91
C PRO A 142 -2.24 17.60 5.25
N PRO A 143 -2.43 17.28 3.95
CA PRO A 143 -1.59 16.30 3.26
C PRO A 143 -0.11 16.61 3.50
N GLN A 144 0.60 15.70 4.15
CA GLN A 144 2.04 15.86 4.34
C GLN A 144 2.69 15.85 2.95
N LYS A 145 3.23 17.01 2.55
CA LYS A 145 4.12 17.08 1.39
C LYS A 145 5.28 16.12 1.61
N PRO A 146 5.76 15.41 0.57
CA PRO A 146 6.97 14.61 0.68
C PRO A 146 8.07 15.46 1.32
N GLN A 147 8.64 14.98 2.43
CA GLN A 147 9.85 15.60 2.98
C GLN A 147 10.91 15.52 1.89
N GLN A 148 11.26 16.68 1.32
CA GLN A 148 12.48 16.82 0.55
C GLN A 148 13.62 16.69 1.57
N VAL A 149 14.29 15.55 1.55
CA VAL A 149 15.61 15.41 2.15
C VAL A 149 16.57 16.22 1.28
N GLY A 150 17.11 17.29 1.84
CA GLY A 150 18.24 18.04 1.30
C GLY A 150 19.56 17.42 1.71
#